data_AF-A0A4Y1RJJ9-F1
#
_entry.id   AF-A0A4Y1RJJ9-F1
#
_cell.length_a   1.000
_cell.length_b   1.000
_cell.length_c   1.000
_cell.angle_alpha   90.00
_cell.angle_beta   90.00
_cell.angle_gamma   90.00
#
_symmetry.space_group_name_H-M   'P 1'
#
loop_
_entity.id
_entity.type
_entity.pdbx_description
1 polymer ?
#
loop_
_entity_poly.entity_id
_entity_poly.type
_entity_poly.pdbx_seq_one_letter_code
_entity_poly.pdbx_strand_id
1 'polypeptide(L)' 'MDASVLTALIHMYSSCGCVSDARTLFDGAAAFAFAFRDVALWNAMIAGYAKSGDVDNARHLFELMPPRIRNVISWTA' A
#
# COMPACT_ATOMS: atom_id res chain seq x y z
N MET A 1 -17.17 -1.11 1.38
CA MET A 1 -16.15 -0.33 0.65
C MET A 1 -15.52 -1.28 -0.35
N ASP A 2 -15.53 -0.94 -1.64
CA ASP A 2 -14.87 -1.75 -2.69
C ASP A 2 -13.35 -1.47 -2.69
N ALA A 3 -12.54 -2.46 -3.08
CA ALA A 3 -11.08 -2.39 -3.11
C ALA A 3 -10.58 -1.29 -4.07
N SER A 4 -11.35 -1.04 -5.14
CA SER A 4 -11.12 0.04 -6.10
C SER A 4 -11.16 1.43 -5.46
N VAL A 5 -12.20 1.71 -4.65
CA VAL A 5 -12.40 2.99 -3.96
C VAL A 5 -11.31 3.21 -2.91
N LEU A 6 -10.96 2.16 -2.16
CA LEU A 6 -9.89 2.22 -1.16
C LEU A 6 -8.52 2.51 -1.80
N THR A 7 -8.21 1.84 -2.92
CA THR A 7 -6.96 2.06 -3.65
C THR A 7 -6.86 3.48 -4.19
N ALA A 8 -7.97 4.04 -4.70
CA ALA A 8 -8.02 5.43 -5.16
C ALA A 8 -7.78 6.44 -4.02
N LEU A 9 -8.36 6.21 -2.83
CA LEU A 9 -8.13 7.05 -1.66
C LEU A 9 -6.67 7.01 -1.22
N ILE A 10 -6.07 5.82 -1.09
CA ILE A 10 -4.66 5.67 -0.71
C ILE A 10 -3.74 6.37 -1.72
N HIS A 11 -4.00 6.26 -3.02
CA HIS A 11 -3.21 6.95 -4.04
C HIS A 11 -3.33 8.47 -3.88
N MET A 12 -4.53 8.99 -3.62
CA MET A 12 -4.75 10.42 -3.41
C MET A 12 -4.00 10.93 -2.17
N TYR A 13 -4.14 10.27 -1.02
CA TYR A 13 -3.43 10.65 0.21
C TYR A 13 -1.91 10.55 0.07
N SER A 14 -1.43 9.51 -0.63
CA SER A 14 -0.01 9.34 -0.94
C SER A 14 0.53 10.44 -1.85
N SER A 15 -0.25 10.88 -2.83
CA SER A 15 0.14 11.96 -3.74
C SER A 15 0.12 13.34 -3.07
N CYS A 16 -0.68 13.52 -2.02
CA CYS A 16 -0.74 14.74 -1.23
C CYS A 16 0.36 14.83 -0.15
N GLY A 17 1.23 13.83 -0.03
CA GLY A 17 2.27 13.76 1.01
C GLY A 17 1.74 13.36 2.40
N CYS A 18 0.44 13.12 2.55
CA CYS A 18 -0.20 12.67 3.78
C CYS A 18 -0.19 11.14 3.88
N VAL A 19 1.01 10.54 3.81
CA VAL A 19 1.18 9.08 3.85
C VAL A 19 0.70 8.48 5.18
N SER A 20 0.75 9.24 6.27
CA SER A 20 0.22 8.85 7.58
C SER A 20 -1.29 8.58 7.55
N ASP A 21 -2.06 9.42 6.85
CA ASP A 21 -3.52 9.22 6.70
C ASP A 21 -3.82 8.07 5.75
N ALA A 22 -3.03 7.90 4.68
CA ALA A 22 -3.11 6.73 3.83
C ALA A 22 -2.89 5.43 4.63
N ARG A 23 -1.97 5.45 5.60
CA ARG A 23 -1.65 4.30 6.45
C ARG A 23 -2.78 3.93 7.38
N THR A 24 -3.49 4.89 8.00
CA THR A 24 -4.63 4.57 8.86
C THR A 24 -5.78 3.95 8.09
N LEU A 25 -6.04 4.42 6.86
CA LEU A 25 -7.00 3.81 5.94
C LEU A 25 -6.58 2.39 5.54
N PHE A 26 -5.29 2.20 5.25
CA PHE A 26 -4.74 0.89 4.92
C PHE A 26 -4.86 -0.10 6.09
N ASP A 27 -4.48 0.30 7.31
CA ASP A 27 -4.56 -0.56 8.49
C ASP A 27 -6.02 -0.90 8.85
N GLY A 28 -6.94 0.07 8.69
CA GLY A 28 -8.38 -0.16 8.84
C GLY A 28 -8.94 -1.13 7.77
N ALA A 29 -8.41 -1.07 6.56
CA ALA A 29 -8.78 -2.01 5.49
C ALA A 29 -8.15 -3.39 5.66
N ALA A 30 -6.92 -3.47 6.19
CA ALA A 30 -6.25 -4.72 6.52
C ALA A 30 -7.02 -5.53 7.56
N ALA A 31 -7.78 -4.87 8.45
CA ALA A 31 -8.70 -5.51 9.39
C ALA A 31 -9.90 -6.19 8.69
N PHE A 32 -10.30 -5.73 7.50
CA PHE A 32 -11.27 -6.40 6.64
C PHE A 32 -10.51 -7.30 5.65
N ALA A 33 -10.47 -8.61 5.93
CA ALA A 33 -9.73 -9.64 5.18
C ALA A 33 -9.88 -9.63 3.63
N PHE A 34 -10.88 -8.92 3.09
CA PHE A 34 -11.06 -8.67 1.66
C PHE A 34 -9.93 -7.84 1.02
N ALA A 35 -9.40 -6.82 1.72
CA ALA A 35 -8.38 -5.93 1.15
C ALA A 35 -6.97 -6.55 1.12
N PHE A 36 -6.73 -7.57 1.95
CA PHE A 36 -5.45 -8.26 2.05
C PHE A 36 -5.04 -9.03 0.78
N ARG A 37 -5.96 -9.23 -0.17
CA ARG A 37 -5.67 -9.89 -1.45
C ARG A 37 -5.28 -8.94 -2.58
N ASP A 38 -5.45 -7.63 -2.42
CA ASP A 38 -5.27 -6.70 -3.53
C ASP A 38 -3.83 -6.18 -3.62
N VAL A 39 -3.08 -6.67 -4.61
CA VAL A 39 -1.70 -6.25 -4.90
C VAL A 39 -1.62 -4.75 -5.20
N ALA A 40 -2.65 -4.18 -5.85
CA ALA A 40 -2.66 -2.76 -6.20
C ALA A 40 -2.65 -1.87 -4.95
N LEU A 41 -3.29 -2.32 -3.87
CA LEU A 41 -3.36 -1.61 -2.60
C LEU A 41 -1.98 -1.50 -1.92
N TRP A 42 -1.27 -2.63 -1.82
CA TRP A 42 0.09 -2.68 -1.27
C TRP A 42 1.05 -1.85 -2.11
N ASN A 43 0.96 -1.95 -3.44
CA ASN A 43 1.80 -1.17 -4.35
C ASN A 43 1.56 0.33 -4.21
N ALA A 44 0.30 0.75 -4.05
CA ALA A 44 -0.04 2.15 -3.85
C ALA A 44 0.58 2.71 -2.55
N MET A 45 0.51 1.95 -1.44
CA MET A 45 1.16 2.35 -0.19
C MET A 45 2.69 2.39 -0.30
N ILE A 46 3.31 1.35 -0.88
CA ILE A 46 4.77 1.28 -1.06
C ILE A 46 5.25 2.44 -1.93
N ALA A 47 4.54 2.75 -3.02
CA ALA A 47 4.84 3.89 -3.88
C ALA A 47 4.64 5.24 -3.15
N GLY A 48 3.65 5.34 -2.26
CA GLY A 48 3.44 6.50 -1.40
C GLY A 48 4.62 6.75 -0.46
N TYR A 49 5.07 5.72 0.25
CA TYR A 49 6.25 5.80 1.12
C TYR A 49 7.54 6.10 0.35
N ALA A 50 7.72 5.50 -0.84
CA ALA A 50 8.87 5.79 -1.69
C ALA A 50 8.89 7.24 -2.17
N LYS A 51 7.72 7.79 -2.55
CA LYS A 51 7.57 9.20 -2.96
C LYS A 51 7.78 10.18 -1.80
N SER A 52 7.42 9.81 -0.58
CA SER A 52 7.70 10.63 0.61
C SER A 52 9.14 10.53 1.11
N GLY A 53 9.99 9.72 0.46
CA GLY A 53 11.37 9.49 0.87
C GLY A 53 11.53 8.53 2.05
N ASP A 54 10.45 7.91 2.50
CA ASP A 54 10.42 7.01 3.65
C ASP A 54 10.56 5.55 3.19
N VAL A 55 11.76 5.25 2.71
CA VAL A 55 12.11 3.96 2.10
C VAL A 55 12.04 2.82 3.12
N ASP A 56 12.28 3.10 4.39
CA ASP A 56 12.28 2.08 5.45
C ASP A 56 10.86 1.54 5.70
N ASN A 57 9.85 2.43 5.76
CA ASN A 57 8.46 2.00 5.85
C ASN A 57 7.98 1.33 4.55
N ALA A 58 8.44 1.79 3.39
CA ALA A 58 8.16 1.14 2.11
C ALA A 58 8.65 -0.32 2.09
N ARG A 59 9.88 -0.55 2.58
CA ARG A 59 10.48 -1.89 2.69
C ARG A 59 9.73 -2.76 3.70
N HIS A 60 9.40 -2.20 4.86
CA HIS A 60 8.68 -2.92 5.90
C HIS A 60 7.30 -3.42 5.42
N LEU A 61 6.56 -2.58 4.67
CA LEU A 61 5.29 -3.00 4.06
C LEU A 61 5.45 -4.08 2.99
N PHE A 62 6.51 -4.02 2.19
CA PHE A 62 6.79 -5.09 1.22
C PHE A 62 7.07 -6.44 1.90
N GLU A 63 7.73 -6.43 3.07
CA GLU A 63 7.97 -7.65 3.85
C GLU A 63 6.71 -8.19 4.54
N LEU A 64 5.80 -7.33 4.94
CA LEU A 64 4.49 -7.70 5.49
C LEU A 64 3.53 -8.24 4.44
N MET A 65 3.79 -7.97 3.16
CA MET A 65 2.96 -8.44 2.06
C MET A 65 3.00 -9.98 1.97
N PRO A 66 1.86 -10.67 1.89
CA PRO A 66 1.87 -12.13 1.88
C PRO A 66 2.68 -12.71 0.70
N PRO A 67 3.48 -13.75 0.92
CA PRO A 67 4.39 -14.29 -0.11
C PRO A 67 3.67 -14.78 -1.38
N ARG A 68 2.38 -15.11 -1.29
CA ARG A 68 1.52 -15.48 -2.43
C ARG A 68 1.20 -14.31 -3.37
N ILE A 69 1.28 -13.07 -2.91
CA ILE A 69 0.91 -11.85 -3.65
C ILE A 69 2.11 -10.93 -3.86
N ARG A 70 3.25 -11.20 -3.21
CA ARG A 70 4.54 -10.53 -3.40
C ARG A 70 5.16 -10.70 -4.81
N ASN A 71 4.54 -11.48 -5.70
CA ASN A 71 5.23 -12.09 -6.84
C ASN A 71 5.18 -11.32 -8.18
N VAL A 72 5.01 -10.00 -8.19
CA VAL A 72 5.01 -9.21 -9.46
C VAL A 72 5.92 -7.99 -9.44
N ILE A 73 6.37 -7.54 -8.27
CA ILE A 73 7.39 -6.50 -8.16
C ILE A 73 8.66 -7.12 -7.59
N SER A 74 9.24 -8.07 -8.35
CA SER A 74 10.70 -8.17 -8.31
C SER A 74 11.20 -6.88 -8.94
N TRP A 75 11.93 -6.11 -8.15
CA TRP A 75 12.89 -5.07 -8.50
C TRP A 75 13.63 -5.31 -9.82
N THR A 76 12.95 -5.14 -10.95
CA THR A 76 13.55 -5.23 -12.29
C THR A 76 12.87 -4.21 -13.19
N ALA A 77 13.25 -2.95 -13.02
CA ALA A 77 13.78 -2.06 -14.07
C ALA A 77 14.24 -0.76 -13.43
#